data_AF-A0A7W7VD16-F1
#
_entry.id   AF-A0A7W7VD16-F1
#
_cell.length_a   1.000
_cell.length_b   1.000
_cell.length_c   1.000
_cell.angle_alpha   90.00
_cell.angle_beta   90.00
_cell.angle_gamma   90.00
#
_symmetry.space_group_name_H-M   'P 1'
#
loop_
_entity.id
_entity.type
_entity.pdbx_description
1 polymer ?
#
loop_
_entity_poly.entity_id
_entity_poly.type
_entity_poly.pdbx_seq_one_letter_code
_entity_poly.pdbx_strand_id
1 'polypeptide(L)' 'MTRTAPQAWPGSWCGTARTTLEIRLSRIAALDAAQRHDEALDLAEHLAADAEHVLGPDHPTTSDARFAVADIAARRA' A
#
# COMPACT_ATOMS: atom_id res chain seq x y z
N MET A 1 24.99 -3.82 11.37
CA MET A 1 24.45 -3.77 9.99
C MET A 1 24.09 -5.17 9.55
N THR A 2 22.89 -5.64 9.89
CA THR A 2 22.31 -6.86 9.30
C THR A 2 20.82 -6.59 9.18
N ARG A 3 20.41 -6.24 7.95
CA ARG A 3 19.02 -6.17 7.55
C ARG A 3 18.51 -7.62 7.51
N THR A 4 17.94 -8.08 8.61
CA THR A 4 17.28 -9.38 8.71
C THR A 4 16.04 -9.34 7.83
N ALA A 5 16.08 -10.03 6.69
CA ALA A 5 14.90 -10.29 5.89
C ALA A 5 13.98 -11.26 6.67
N PRO A 6 12.69 -10.96 6.87
CA PRO A 6 11.77 -11.94 7.41
C PRO A 6 11.31 -12.90 6.31
N GLN A 7 11.98 -14.04 6.21
CA GLN A 7 11.46 -15.25 5.56
C GLN A 7 10.63 -16.08 6.54
N ALA A 8 9.30 -16.11 6.37
CA ALA A 8 8.39 -17.23 6.70
C ALA A 8 6.93 -16.76 6.65
N TRP A 9 6.11 -17.30 5.74
CA TRP A 9 4.66 -17.07 5.75
C TRP A 9 3.91 -18.42 5.72
N PRO A 10 3.40 -18.91 6.87
CA PRO A 10 2.51 -20.08 6.90
C PRO A 10 1.05 -19.62 6.94
N GLY A 11 0.27 -19.93 5.89
CA GLY A 11 -1.19 -20.15 5.83
C GLY A 11 -2.21 -19.19 6.48
N SER A 12 -1.78 -18.18 7.24
CA SER A 12 -2.59 -17.32 8.10
C SER A 12 -2.82 -15.91 7.52
N TRP A 13 -2.16 -15.61 6.41
CA TRP A 13 -2.17 -14.28 5.79
C TRP A 13 -3.33 -14.05 4.81
N CYS A 14 -4.13 -15.07 4.49
CA CYS A 14 -5.23 -14.94 3.52
C CYS A 14 -6.42 -14.08 3.99
N GLY A 15 -6.45 -13.62 5.25
CA GLY A 15 -7.50 -12.73 5.80
C GLY A 15 -6.98 -11.46 6.45
N THR A 16 -5.93 -11.56 7.28
CA THR A 16 -5.33 -10.43 8.00
C THR A 16 -4.48 -9.53 7.11
N ALA A 17 -3.81 -10.07 6.08
CA ALA A 17 -3.06 -9.24 5.14
C ALA A 17 -4.00 -8.31 4.35
N ARG A 18 -5.11 -8.86 3.83
CA ARG A 18 -6.12 -8.11 3.06
C ARG A 18 -6.72 -6.96 3.87
N THR A 19 -7.18 -7.25 5.09
CA THR A 19 -7.76 -6.23 5.98
C THR A 19 -6.74 -5.19 6.44
N THR A 20 -5.47 -5.59 6.59
CA THR A 20 -4.37 -4.64 6.87
C THR A 20 -4.12 -3.70 5.69
N LEU A 21 -4.18 -4.19 4.44
CA LEU A 21 -4.02 -3.37 3.24
C LEU A 21 -5.20 -2.41 3.04
N GLU A 22 -6.43 -2.85 3.31
CA GLU A 22 -7.64 -2.01 3.26
C GLU A 22 -7.57 -0.85 4.28
N ILE A 23 -7.08 -1.12 5.50
CA ILE A 23 -6.86 -0.07 6.51
C ILE A 23 -5.77 0.91 6.04
N ARG A 24 -4.70 0.41 5.39
CA ARG A 24 -3.64 1.26 4.84
C ARG A 24 -4.16 2.16 3.70
N LEU A 25 -5.00 1.64 2.79
CA LEU A 25 -5.67 2.44 1.76
C LEU A 25 -6.55 3.54 2.36
N SER A 26 -7.33 3.19 3.40
CA SER A 26 -8.17 4.17 4.10
C SER A 26 -7.34 5.29 4.76
N ARG A 27 -6.15 4.96 5.28
CA ARG A 27 -5.21 5.95 5.84
C ARG A 27 -4.62 6.87 4.78
N ILE A 28 -4.27 6.33 3.61
CA ILE A 28 -3.77 7.11 2.47
C ILE A 28 -4.84 8.13 2.05
N ALA A 29 -6.09 7.70 1.90
CA ALA A 29 -7.21 8.58 1.57
C ALA A 29 -7.43 9.67 2.63
N ALA A 30 -7.27 9.34 3.92
CA ALA A 30 -7.38 10.32 5.00
C ALA A 30 -6.25 11.37 4.98
N LEU A 31 -5.01 10.97 4.65
CA LEU A 31 -3.87 11.89 4.53
C LEU A 31 -4.01 12.83 3.33
N ASP A 32 -4.48 12.28 2.22
CA ASP A 32 -4.78 13.02 1.00
C ASP A 32 -5.91 14.04 1.21
N ALA A 33 -6.99 13.65 1.91
CA ALA A 33 -8.04 14.57 2.36
C ALA A 33 -7.52 15.66 3.31
N ALA A 34 -6.50 15.35 4.11
CA ALA A 34 -5.82 16.31 4.98
C ALA A 34 -4.76 17.18 4.25
N GLN A 35 -4.68 17.12 2.92
CA GLN A 35 -3.71 17.83 2.08
C GLN A 35 -2.24 17.49 2.40
N ARG A 36 -1.99 16.32 3.01
CA ARG A 36 -0.65 15.81 3.31
C ARG A 36 -0.19 14.89 2.17
N HIS A 37 -0.11 15.44 0.96
CA HIS A 37 0.07 14.67 -0.27
C HIS A 37 1.42 13.94 -0.31
N ASP A 38 2.50 14.54 0.22
CA ASP A 38 3.81 13.87 0.27
C ASP A 38 3.77 12.59 1.13
N GLU A 39 3.17 12.67 2.33
CA GLU A 39 3.05 11.50 3.22
C GLU A 39 2.06 10.46 2.69
N ALA A 40 1.01 10.90 2.01
CA ALA A 40 0.05 10.00 1.37
C ALA A 40 0.71 9.24 0.20
N LEU A 41 1.56 9.92 -0.58
CA LEU A 41 2.29 9.33 -1.70
C LEU A 41 3.32 8.30 -1.23
N ASP A 42 4.16 8.64 -0.25
CA ASP A 42 5.17 7.72 0.30
C ASP A 42 4.54 6.41 0.82
N LEU A 43 3.36 6.53 1.46
CA LEU A 43 2.58 5.39 1.95
C LEU A 43 1.94 4.60 0.82
N ALA A 44 1.41 5.27 -0.21
CA ALA A 44 0.79 4.61 -1.36
C ALA A 44 1.81 3.84 -2.20
N GLU A 45 3.02 4.38 -2.38
CA GLU A 45 4.12 3.69 -3.08
C GLU A 45 4.59 2.45 -2.34
N HIS A 46 4.81 2.55 -1.03
CA HIS A 46 5.16 1.38 -0.21
C HIS A 46 4.05 0.32 -0.24
N LEU A 47 2.79 0.75 -0.19
CA LEU A 47 1.66 -0.16 -0.24
C LEU A 47 1.55 -0.88 -1.59
N ALA A 48 1.78 -0.18 -2.70
CA ALA A 48 1.78 -0.78 -4.03
C ALA A 48 2.90 -1.80 -4.19
N ALA A 49 4.11 -1.51 -3.68
CA ALA A 49 5.23 -2.44 -3.70
C ALA A 49 4.97 -3.69 -2.83
N ASP A 50 4.44 -3.50 -1.61
CA ASP A 50 4.05 -4.59 -0.71
C ASP A 50 2.94 -5.46 -1.34
N ALA A 51 1.91 -4.83 -1.91
CA ALA A 51 0.78 -5.53 -2.53
C ALA A 51 1.22 -6.30 -3.78
N GLU A 52 2.07 -5.71 -4.63
CA GLU A 52 2.61 -6.40 -5.81
C GLU A 52 3.49 -7.59 -5.43
N HIS A 53 4.32 -7.46 -4.40
CA HIS A 53 5.17 -8.55 -3.94
C HIS A 53 4.39 -9.69 -3.28
N VAL A 54 3.34 -9.37 -2.52
CA VAL A 54 2.57 -10.34 -1.72
C VAL A 54 1.42 -10.96 -2.50
N LEU A 55 0.67 -10.15 -3.25
CA LEU A 55 -0.57 -10.54 -3.92
C LEU A 55 -0.40 -10.68 -5.45
N GLY A 56 0.69 -10.16 -5.99
CA GLY A 56 0.95 -10.11 -7.41
C GLY A 56 0.41 -8.84 -8.09
N PRO A 57 0.85 -8.59 -9.34
CA PRO A 57 0.49 -7.39 -10.09
C PRO A 57 -0.97 -7.36 -10.55
N ASP A 58 -1.64 -8.52 -10.65
CA ASP A 58 -3.03 -8.65 -11.14
C ASP A 58 -4.08 -8.60 -10.01
N HIS A 59 -3.66 -8.47 -8.75
CA HIS A 59 -4.59 -8.45 -7.64
C HIS A 59 -5.29 -7.08 -7.53
N PRO A 60 -6.62 -7.03 -7.29
CA PRO A 60 -7.38 -5.78 -7.20
C PRO A 60 -6.78 -4.77 -6.20
N THR A 61 -6.35 -5.24 -5.03
CA THR A 61 -5.67 -4.38 -4.02
C THR A 61 -4.38 -3.74 -4.53
N THR A 62 -3.62 -4.41 -5.40
CA THR A 62 -2.42 -3.84 -6.03
C THR A 62 -2.80 -2.74 -7.00
N SER A 63 -3.87 -2.95 -7.79
CA SER A 63 -4.42 -1.92 -8.69
C SER A 63 -4.95 -0.71 -7.93
N ASP A 64 -5.66 -0.90 -6.82
CA ASP A 64 -6.18 0.20 -5.99
C ASP A 64 -5.04 1.05 -5.40
N ALA A 65 -3.98 0.39 -4.92
CA ALA A 65 -2.80 1.09 -4.41
C ALA A 65 -2.09 1.91 -5.50
N ARG A 66 -1.92 1.36 -6.71
CA ARG A 66 -1.34 2.08 -7.85
C ARG A 66 -2.22 3.25 -8.31
N PHE A 67 -3.54 3.09 -8.29
CA PHE A 67 -4.46 4.17 -8.60
C PHE A 67 -4.33 5.32 -7.59
N ALA A 68 -4.24 5.01 -6.30
CA ALA A 68 -4.02 6.00 -5.26
C ALA A 68 -2.70 6.78 -5.46
N VAL A 69 -1.61 6.10 -5.84
CA VAL A 69 -0.33 6.78 -6.20
C VAL A 69 -0.54 7.79 -7.32
N ALA A 70 -1.18 7.38 -8.42
CA ALA A 70 -1.38 8.24 -9.57
C ALA A 70 -2.25 9.47 -9.25
N ASP A 71 -3.34 9.25 -8.50
CA ASP A 71 -4.28 10.30 -8.12
C ASP A 71 -3.64 11.31 -7.15
N ILE A 72 -2.92 10.85 -6.12
CA ILE A 72 -2.22 11.74 -5.18
C ILE A 72 -1.10 12.50 -5.89
N ALA A 73 -0.34 11.84 -6.77
CA ALA A 73 0.68 12.50 -7.57
C ALA A 73 0.10 13.59 -8.47
N ALA A 74 -1.11 13.39 -9.02
CA ALA A 74 -1.80 14.38 -9.83
C ALA A 74 -2.28 15.61 -9.04
N ARG A 75 -2.62 15.44 -7.75
CA ARG A 75 -3.05 16.56 -6.88
C ARG A 75 -1.91 17.33 -6.23
N ARG A 76 -0.74 16.68 -6.12
CA ARG A 76 0.51 17.31 -5.68
C ARG A 76 1.13 18.21 -6.76
N ALA A 77 0.86 17.92 -8.03
CA ALA A 77 1.38 18.65 -9.20
C ALA A 77 0.72 20.03 -9.36
#